data_AF-A0A9D8C7L6-F1
#
_entry.id   AF-A0A9D8C7L6-F1
#
_cell.length_a   1.000
_cell.length_b   1.000
_cell.length_c   1.000
_cell.angle_alpha   90.00
_cell.angle_beta   90.00
_cell.angle_gamma   90.00
#
_symmetry.space_group_name_H-M   'P 1'
#
loop_
_entity.id
_entity.type
_entity.pdbx_description
1 polymer ?
#
loop_
_entity_poly.entity_id
_entity_poly.type
_entity_poly.pdbx_seq_one_letter_code
_entity_poly.pdbx_strand_id
1 'polypeptide(L)'
;MSANRRGQEVPNAAPDRTASADTVFARKKPSGRDAATGRFTEGNSGRPRGALNKRTILRRALACDPPQLLQEYVRSGFAGGDPVAMRVAVARLLPMRTDAPVAFDLPALRTSADLAAASGTVIALVADGHLTPLEGTKVVAMLEKHRRALRRVERAQRALRR
;
A
#
# COMPACT_ATOMS: atom_id res chain seq x y z
N MET A 1 -15.13 18.15 63.89
CA MET A 1 -16.36 18.20 63.05
C MET A 1 -15.93 18.77 61.71
N SER A 2 -15.82 17.90 60.69
CA SER A 2 -16.77 17.83 59.56
C SER A 2 -16.74 19.08 58.67
N ALA A 3 -16.64 19.01 57.35
CA ALA A 3 -16.49 17.90 56.43
C ALA A 3 -16.11 18.49 55.06
N ASN A 4 -15.25 17.74 54.37
CA ASN A 4 -15.02 17.69 52.93
C ASN A 4 -16.30 17.88 52.08
N ARG A 5 -16.25 18.62 50.96
CA ARG A 5 -16.48 18.10 49.59
C ARG A 5 -16.73 19.14 48.48
N ARG A 6 -16.21 18.76 47.30
CA ARG A 6 -16.63 19.11 45.91
C ARG A 6 -16.17 20.49 45.44
N GLY A 7 -15.46 20.64 44.33
CA GLY A 7 -15.15 19.73 43.23
C GLY A 7 -14.73 20.64 42.07
N GLN A 8 -13.44 20.74 41.80
CA GLN A 8 -12.99 21.24 40.50
C GLN A 8 -12.55 20.02 39.73
N GLU A 9 -13.48 19.53 38.93
CA GLU A 9 -13.23 18.59 37.84
C GLU A 9 -12.12 19.18 36.98
N VAL A 10 -10.96 18.52 36.98
CA VAL A 10 -10.00 18.68 35.89
C VAL A 10 -10.66 18.07 34.66
N PRO A 11 -10.99 18.84 33.60
CA PRO A 11 -11.46 18.23 32.38
C PRO A 11 -10.28 17.46 31.78
N ASN A 12 -10.32 16.14 31.93
CA ASN A 12 -9.50 15.21 31.20
C ASN A 12 -9.95 15.29 29.73
N ALA A 13 -9.46 16.31 29.03
CA ALA A 13 -9.61 16.44 27.60
C ALA A 13 -8.94 15.23 26.97
N ALA A 14 -9.76 14.30 26.50
CA ALA A 14 -9.33 13.16 25.71
C ALA A 14 -8.38 13.66 24.61
N PRO A 15 -7.23 13.01 24.35
CA PRO A 15 -6.37 13.44 23.27
C PRO A 15 -7.18 13.32 21.98
N ASP A 16 -7.36 14.46 21.33
CA ASP A 16 -8.03 14.60 20.04
C ASP A 16 -7.53 13.47 19.12
N ARG A 17 -8.45 12.57 18.77
CA ARG A 17 -8.15 11.31 18.06
C ARG A 17 -8.00 11.52 16.56
N THR A 18 -8.12 12.77 16.11
CA THR A 18 -7.89 13.17 14.72
C THR A 18 -6.51 13.80 14.64
N ALA A 19 -5.49 12.96 14.37
CA ALA A 19 -4.19 13.49 13.99
C ALA A 19 -4.35 14.18 12.62
N SER A 20 -4.61 15.48 12.62
CA SER A 20 -4.65 16.29 11.41
C SER A 20 -3.27 16.29 10.75
N ALA A 21 -3.28 16.30 9.41
CA ALA A 21 -2.08 16.20 8.58
C ALA A 21 -1.04 17.29 8.88
N ASP A 22 -1.48 18.41 9.46
CA ASP A 22 -0.66 19.52 9.98
C ASP A 22 0.48 19.07 10.91
N THR A 23 0.29 17.99 11.67
CA THR A 23 1.32 17.49 12.61
C THR A 23 2.46 16.71 11.94
N VAL A 24 2.27 16.26 10.70
CA VAL A 24 3.24 15.43 9.99
C VAL A 24 4.38 16.28 9.41
N PHE A 25 4.08 17.51 8.99
CA PHE A 25 5.01 18.41 8.28
C PHE A 25 5.50 19.62 9.09
N ALA A 26 5.14 19.70 10.37
CA ALA A 26 5.55 20.82 11.22
C ALA A 26 7.08 20.96 11.34
N ARG A 27 7.57 22.20 11.22
CA ARG A 27 9.00 22.56 11.33
C ARG A 27 9.63 22.03 12.63
N LYS A 28 10.91 21.68 12.57
CA LYS A 28 11.71 21.23 13.72
C LYS A 28 11.74 22.34 14.79
N LYS A 29 10.98 22.18 15.88
CA LYS A 29 11.06 23.04 17.07
C LYS A 29 12.46 22.91 17.71
N PRO A 30 12.99 23.97 18.36
CA PRO A 30 14.24 23.88 19.11
C PRO A 30 14.16 22.79 20.18
N SER A 31 15.32 22.26 20.60
CA SER A 31 15.37 21.24 21.64
C SER A 31 14.71 21.80 22.90
N GLY A 32 13.63 21.16 23.37
CA GLY A 32 12.98 21.54 24.64
C GLY A 32 13.81 21.16 25.87
N ARG A 33 15.14 21.13 25.73
CA ARG A 33 16.12 20.89 26.78
C ARG A 33 17.11 22.04 26.79
N ASP A 34 17.48 22.47 27.99
CA ASP A 34 18.53 23.45 28.21
C ASP A 34 19.89 22.89 27.81
N ALA A 35 20.63 23.65 27.01
CA ALA A 35 21.93 23.25 26.49
C ALA A 35 23.01 23.16 27.58
N ALA A 36 22.90 23.95 28.65
CA ALA A 36 23.85 23.99 29.75
C ALA A 36 23.62 22.89 30.80
N THR A 37 22.36 22.51 31.05
CA THR A 37 21.98 21.61 32.16
C THR A 37 21.43 20.27 31.70
N GLY A 38 21.06 20.14 30.43
CA GLY A 38 20.41 18.94 29.86
C GLY A 38 19.00 18.68 30.37
N ARG A 39 18.45 19.51 31.26
CA ARG A 39 17.08 19.40 31.79
C ARG A 39 16.07 19.90 30.79
N PHE A 40 14.81 19.49 30.93
CA PHE A 40 13.72 20.07 30.13
C PHE A 40 13.52 21.53 30.51
N THR A 41 13.30 22.38 29.51
CA THR A 41 12.99 23.80 29.71
C THR A 41 11.69 23.94 30.49
N GLU A 42 11.53 25.02 31.26
CA GLU A 42 10.28 25.31 31.96
C GLU A 42 9.08 25.30 30.98
N GLY A 43 7.98 24.66 31.39
CA GLY A 43 6.82 24.43 30.53
C GLY A 43 6.92 23.20 29.60
N ASN A 44 8.03 22.46 29.59
CA ASN A 44 8.15 21.22 28.81
C ASN A 44 8.04 19.98 29.71
N SER A 45 6.82 19.47 29.89
CA SER A 45 6.52 18.23 30.62
C SER A 45 6.99 16.95 29.91
N GLY A 46 7.78 17.08 28.85
CA GLY A 46 8.22 15.97 28.01
C GLY A 46 7.10 15.41 27.15
N ARG A 47 7.38 14.26 26.52
CA ARG A 47 6.44 13.61 25.60
C ARG A 47 5.35 12.88 26.40
N PRO A 48 4.05 13.18 26.17
CA PRO A 48 2.97 12.60 26.96
C PRO A 48 2.88 11.09 26.79
N ARG A 49 2.41 10.41 27.84
CA ARG A 49 2.26 8.96 27.86
C ARG A 49 1.25 8.53 26.79
N GLY A 50 1.65 7.61 25.92
CA GLY A 50 0.83 7.15 24.79
C GLY A 50 1.00 7.94 23.49
N ALA A 51 1.86 8.96 23.46
CA ALA A 51 2.14 9.70 22.23
C ALA A 51 2.75 8.79 21.15
N LEU A 52 2.08 8.71 20.01
CA LEU A 52 2.49 7.87 18.87
C LEU A 52 3.76 8.40 18.21
N ASN A 53 4.63 7.50 17.75
CA ASN A 53 5.82 7.90 16.99
C ASN A 53 5.38 8.52 15.64
N LYS A 54 6.20 9.43 15.10
CA LYS A 54 5.90 10.12 13.83
C LYS A 54 5.56 9.13 12.71
N ARG A 55 6.26 7.99 12.68
CA ARG A 55 6.02 6.88 11.74
C ARG A 55 4.61 6.28 11.87
N THR A 56 4.08 6.11 13.08
CA THR A 56 2.73 5.57 13.30
C THR A 56 1.67 6.60 12.97
N ILE A 57 1.92 7.89 13.25
CA ILE A 57 1.03 8.99 12.84
C ILE A 57 0.91 9.00 11.31
N LEU A 58 2.05 9.04 10.60
CA LEU A 58 2.08 8.99 9.13
C LEU A 58 1.38 7.74 8.58
N ARG A 59 1.63 6.56 9.15
CA ARG A 59 0.99 5.32 8.71
C ARG A 59 -0.53 5.35 8.88
N ARG A 60 -1.03 5.91 9.98
CA ARG A 60 -2.48 6.05 10.22
C ARG A 60 -3.09 7.03 9.24
N ALA A 61 -2.44 8.17 9.03
CA ALA A 61 -2.88 9.15 8.07
C ALA A 61 -3.00 8.51 6.67
N LEU A 62 -1.95 7.81 6.22
CA LEU A 62 -1.93 7.12 4.92
C LEU A 62 -3.02 6.06 4.75
N ALA A 63 -3.48 5.45 5.84
CA ALA A 63 -4.55 4.45 5.79
C ALA A 63 -5.95 5.08 5.68
N CYS A 64 -6.14 6.31 6.17
CA CYS A 64 -7.43 6.99 6.15
C CYS A 64 -7.67 7.75 4.84
N ASP A 65 -6.67 8.50 4.36
CA ASP A 65 -6.80 9.32 3.14
C ASP A 65 -5.46 9.41 2.38
N PRO A 66 -5.13 8.39 1.56
CA PRO A 66 -3.92 8.38 0.76
C PRO A 66 -3.76 9.59 -0.19
N PRO A 67 -4.79 10.02 -0.95
CA PRO A 67 -4.62 11.07 -1.95
C PRO A 67 -4.38 12.46 -1.34
N GLN A 68 -5.06 12.84 -0.26
CA GLN A 68 -4.84 14.15 0.36
C GLN A 68 -3.43 14.29 0.94
N LEU A 69 -2.92 13.24 1.60
CA LEU A 69 -1.57 13.24 2.14
C LEU A 69 -0.50 13.27 1.06
N LEU A 70 -0.72 12.59 -0.06
CA LEU A 70 0.18 12.67 -1.19
C LEU A 70 0.25 14.10 -1.74
N GLN A 71 -0.88 14.80 -1.86
CA GLN A 71 -0.92 16.20 -2.33
C GLN A 71 -0.17 17.14 -1.38
N GLU A 72 -0.35 16.99 -0.07
CA GLU A 72 0.34 17.80 0.93
C GLU A 72 1.84 17.48 1.01
N TYR A 73 2.20 16.21 0.86
CA TYR A 73 3.58 15.76 0.80
C TYR A 73 4.31 16.31 -0.43
N VAL A 74 3.65 16.31 -1.59
CA VAL A 74 4.17 16.91 -2.83
C VAL A 74 4.33 18.43 -2.66
N ARG A 75 3.32 19.11 -2.10
CA ARG A 75 3.36 20.56 -1.84
C ARG A 75 4.51 20.95 -0.89
N SER A 76 4.71 20.20 0.19
CA SER A 76 5.80 20.43 1.14
C SER A 76 7.17 20.05 0.56
N GLY A 77 7.24 19.05 -0.32
CA GLY A 77 8.42 18.70 -1.10
C GLY A 77 8.90 19.85 -2.01
N PHE A 78 7.98 20.50 -2.73
CA PHE A 78 8.30 21.64 -3.60
C PHE A 78 8.72 22.90 -2.83
N ALA A 79 8.28 23.06 -1.58
CA ALA A 79 8.61 24.20 -0.73
C ALA A 79 10.01 24.10 -0.06
N GLY A 80 10.89 23.21 -0.55
CA GLY A 80 12.26 23.00 -0.04
C GLY A 80 12.48 21.66 0.67
N GLY A 81 11.69 20.63 0.35
CA GLY A 81 11.84 19.28 0.89
C GLY A 81 12.95 18.45 0.23
N ASP A 82 13.27 17.32 0.85
CA ASP A 82 14.25 16.35 0.34
C ASP A 82 13.69 15.58 -0.89
N PRO A 83 14.28 15.77 -2.10
CA PRO A 83 13.79 15.13 -3.32
C PRO A 83 13.93 13.59 -3.29
N VAL A 84 14.86 13.04 -2.48
CA VAL A 84 15.05 11.60 -2.33
C VAL A 84 13.91 11.00 -1.51
N ALA A 85 13.58 11.64 -0.38
CA ALA A 85 12.42 11.26 0.42
C ALA A 85 11.13 11.33 -0.42
N MET A 86 11.02 12.33 -1.30
CA MET A 86 9.90 12.47 -2.23
C MET A 86 9.73 11.26 -3.15
N ARG A 87 10.79 10.90 -3.88
CA ARG A 87 10.79 9.74 -4.77
C ARG A 87 10.41 8.45 -4.04
N VAL A 88 10.94 8.24 -2.83
CA VAL A 88 10.65 7.03 -2.04
C VAL A 88 9.20 6.99 -1.58
N ALA A 89 8.63 8.12 -1.16
CA ALA A 89 7.22 8.17 -0.75
C ALA A 89 6.27 7.91 -1.94
N VAL A 90 6.50 8.56 -3.08
CA VAL A 90 5.70 8.36 -4.30
C VAL A 90 5.78 6.91 -4.76
N ALA A 91 6.98 6.31 -4.82
CA ALA A 91 7.15 4.92 -5.23
C ALA A 91 6.46 3.91 -4.30
N ARG A 92 6.23 4.27 -3.03
CA ARG A 92 5.50 3.43 -2.07
C ARG A 92 3.98 3.67 -2.08
N LEU A 93 3.55 4.86 -2.48
CA LEU A 93 2.13 5.23 -2.54
C LEU A 93 1.48 4.82 -3.86
N LEU A 94 2.20 4.99 -4.95
CA LEU A 94 1.84 4.44 -6.26
C LEU A 94 2.81 3.30 -6.56
N PRO A 95 2.57 2.08 -6.04
CA PRO A 95 3.25 0.94 -6.62
C PRO A 95 2.95 0.99 -8.12
N MET A 96 4.00 1.00 -8.95
CA MET A 96 3.84 0.80 -10.38
C MET A 96 2.96 -0.45 -10.53
N ARG A 97 1.79 -0.31 -11.14
CA ARG A 97 0.94 -1.46 -11.44
C ARG A 97 1.72 -2.29 -12.46
N THR A 98 2.53 -3.23 -11.97
CA THR A 98 3.40 -4.06 -12.80
C THR A 98 2.58 -4.92 -13.75
N ASP A 99 1.35 -5.25 -13.33
CA ASP A 99 0.42 -6.09 -14.06
C ASP A 99 -0.94 -5.39 -14.14
N ALA A 100 -1.39 -5.14 -15.36
CA ALA A 100 -2.75 -4.71 -15.66
C ALA A 100 -3.60 -5.94 -16.03
N PRO A 101 -4.91 -5.93 -15.73
CA PRO A 101 -5.83 -6.94 -16.25
C PRO A 101 -5.82 -6.89 -17.78
N VAL A 102 -5.72 -8.06 -18.39
CA VAL A 102 -5.75 -8.23 -19.84
C VAL A 102 -7.11 -8.81 -20.23
N ALA A 103 -7.81 -8.15 -21.16
CA ALA A 103 -9.09 -8.60 -21.68
C ALA A 103 -8.96 -9.02 -23.14
N PHE A 104 -9.27 -10.27 -23.44
CA PHE A 104 -9.31 -10.80 -24.80
C PHE A 104 -10.22 -12.03 -24.82
N ASP A 105 -10.80 -12.30 -25.98
CA ASP A 105 -11.71 -13.43 -26.15
C ASP A 105 -10.91 -14.73 -26.27
N LEU A 106 -11.18 -15.65 -25.35
CA LEU A 106 -10.63 -17.00 -25.36
C LEU A 106 -11.69 -17.99 -25.85
N PRO A 107 -11.33 -18.90 -26.78
CA PRO A 107 -12.20 -20.00 -27.15
C PRO A 107 -12.41 -20.93 -25.94
N ALA A 108 -13.51 -21.70 -25.96
CA ALA A 108 -13.81 -22.64 -24.88
C ALA A 108 -12.69 -23.68 -24.72
N LEU A 109 -12.06 -23.73 -23.54
CA LEU A 109 -10.90 -24.60 -23.26
C LEU A 109 -11.36 -25.94 -22.69
N ARG A 110 -11.89 -26.84 -23.53
CA ARG A 110 -12.40 -28.15 -23.08
C ARG A 110 -11.43 -29.29 -23.38
N THR A 111 -10.69 -29.16 -24.48
CA THR A 111 -9.82 -30.20 -24.99
C THR A 111 -8.38 -29.69 -25.12
N SER A 112 -7.45 -30.63 -25.29
CA SER A 112 -6.06 -30.29 -25.59
C SER A 112 -5.88 -29.59 -26.95
N ALA A 113 -6.80 -29.81 -27.90
CA ALA A 113 -6.81 -29.11 -29.18
C ALA A 113 -7.23 -27.64 -29.01
N ASP A 114 -8.24 -27.38 -28.17
CA ASP A 114 -8.71 -26.01 -27.90
C ASP A 114 -7.61 -25.14 -27.27
N LEU A 115 -6.77 -25.74 -26.43
CA LEU A 115 -5.64 -25.05 -25.82
C LEU A 115 -4.55 -24.67 -26.83
N ALA A 116 -4.33 -25.51 -27.84
CA ALA A 116 -3.41 -25.20 -28.93
C ALA A 116 -3.95 -24.04 -29.78
N ALA A 117 -5.24 -24.06 -30.09
CA ALA A 117 -5.91 -22.96 -30.78
C ALA A 117 -5.83 -21.65 -29.99
N ALA A 118 -6.12 -21.69 -28.68
CA ALA A 118 -6.02 -20.54 -27.79
C ALA A 118 -4.60 -19.97 -27.73
N SER A 119 -3.58 -20.82 -27.76
CA SER A 119 -2.18 -20.38 -27.79
C SER A 119 -1.86 -19.65 -29.10
N GLY A 120 -2.41 -20.11 -30.23
CA GLY A 120 -2.34 -19.41 -31.52
C GLY A 120 -3.02 -18.04 -31.48
N THR A 121 -4.21 -17.93 -30.89
CA THR A 121 -4.90 -16.64 -30.70
C THR A 121 -4.05 -15.66 -29.89
N VAL A 122 -3.42 -16.11 -28.81
CA VAL A 122 -2.55 -15.24 -27.99
C VAL A 122 -1.34 -14.75 -28.79
N ILE A 123 -0.73 -15.60 -29.61
CA ILE A 123 0.40 -15.21 -30.46
C ILE A 123 -0.04 -14.18 -31.50
N ALA A 124 -1.22 -14.35 -32.12
CA ALA A 124 -1.77 -13.37 -33.05
C ALA A 124 -2.01 -12.03 -32.37
N LEU A 125 -2.62 -12.02 -31.18
CA LEU A 125 -2.85 -10.78 -30.42
C LEU A 125 -1.56 -10.05 -30.03
N VAL A 126 -0.47 -10.80 -29.78
CA VAL A 126 0.86 -10.19 -29.56
C VAL A 126 1.41 -9.60 -30.85
N ALA A 127 1.25 -10.29 -31.99
CA ALA A 127 1.70 -9.80 -33.29
C ALA A 127 0.94 -8.53 -33.73
N ASP A 128 -0.35 -8.46 -33.43
CA ASP A 128 -1.23 -7.32 -33.73
C ASP A 128 -1.04 -6.15 -32.74
N GLY A 129 -0.24 -6.33 -31.68
CA GLY A 129 0.03 -5.31 -30.68
C GLY A 129 -1.08 -5.09 -29.64
N HIS A 130 -2.11 -5.95 -29.63
CA HIS A 130 -3.14 -5.95 -28.59
C HIS A 130 -2.62 -6.44 -27.24
N LEU A 131 -1.59 -7.29 -27.25
CA LEU A 131 -0.88 -7.77 -26.06
C LEU A 131 0.60 -7.43 -26.14
N THR A 132 1.19 -7.11 -25.00
CA THR A 132 2.66 -7.06 -24.91
C THR A 132 3.24 -8.49 -24.95
N PRO A 133 4.48 -8.68 -25.44
CA PRO A 133 5.15 -9.98 -25.40
C PRO A 133 5.26 -10.56 -23.98
N LEU A 134 5.40 -9.68 -22.98
CA LEU A 134 5.46 -10.08 -21.57
C LEU A 134 4.12 -10.64 -21.07
N GLU A 135 3.01 -9.99 -21.42
CA GLU A 135 1.66 -10.47 -21.11
C GLU A 135 1.35 -11.78 -21.84
N GLY A 136 1.66 -11.85 -23.14
CA GLY A 136 1.46 -13.07 -23.94
C GLY A 136 2.19 -14.28 -23.34
N THR A 137 3.45 -14.09 -22.91
CA THR A 137 4.24 -15.14 -22.26
C THR A 137 3.57 -15.64 -20.97
N LYS A 138 3.04 -14.73 -20.15
CA LYS A 138 2.31 -15.07 -18.91
C LYS A 138 1.04 -15.87 -19.21
N VAL A 139 0.28 -15.45 -20.22
CA VAL A 139 -0.95 -16.14 -20.65
C VAL A 139 -0.66 -17.54 -21.17
N VAL A 140 0.31 -17.70 -22.08
CA VAL A 140 0.70 -19.02 -22.62
C VAL A 140 1.17 -19.95 -21.50
N ALA A 141 1.89 -19.44 -20.50
CA ALA A 141 2.28 -20.24 -19.33
C ALA A 141 1.07 -20.74 -18.51
N MET A 142 -0.03 -19.97 -18.43
CA MET A 142 -1.28 -20.42 -17.80
C MET A 142 -1.97 -21.52 -18.62
N LEU A 143 -2.07 -21.34 -19.94
CA LEU A 143 -2.63 -22.35 -20.85
C LEU A 143 -1.86 -23.68 -20.76
N GLU A 144 -0.54 -23.61 -20.68
CA GLU A 144 0.32 -24.79 -20.58
C GLU A 144 0.13 -25.55 -19.25
N LYS A 145 -0.09 -24.83 -18.15
CA LYS A 145 -0.47 -25.46 -16.86
C LYS A 145 -1.83 -26.15 -16.96
N HIS A 146 -2.81 -25.52 -17.61
CA HIS A 146 -4.13 -26.10 -17.82
C HIS A 146 -4.04 -27.37 -18.69
N ARG A 147 -3.26 -27.34 -19.77
CA ARG A 147 -2.99 -28.52 -20.63
C ARG A 147 -2.45 -29.70 -19.84
N ARG A 148 -1.48 -29.45 -18.94
CA ARG A 148 -0.90 -30.49 -18.09
C ARG A 148 -1.93 -31.08 -17.13
N ALA A 149 -2.82 -30.25 -16.58
CA ALA A 149 -3.91 -30.71 -15.71
C ALA A 149 -4.90 -31.61 -16.48
N LEU A 150 -5.37 -31.18 -17.65
CA LEU A 150 -6.27 -31.99 -18.49
C LEU A 150 -5.66 -33.35 -18.85
N ARG A 151 -4.40 -33.36 -19.30
CA ARG A 151 -3.70 -34.62 -19.64
C ARG A 151 -3.59 -35.57 -18.45
N ARG A 152 -3.46 -35.07 -17.22
CA ARG A 152 -3.44 -35.92 -16.02
C ARG A 152 -4.80 -36.58 -15.80
N VAL A 153 -5.88 -35.81 -15.94
CA VAL A 153 -7.26 -36.32 -15.82
C VAL A 153 -7.55 -37.36 -16.91
N GLU A 154 -7.22 -37.06 -18.17
CA GLU A 154 -7.42 -37.99 -19.29
C GLU A 154 -6.68 -39.32 -19.09
N ARG A 155 -5.43 -39.27 -18.58
CA ARG A 155 -4.65 -40.48 -18.29
C ARG A 155 -5.27 -41.30 -17.16
N ALA A 156 -5.69 -40.66 -16.07
CA ALA A 156 -6.34 -41.33 -14.95
C ALA A 156 -7.65 -42.01 -15.39
N GLN A 157 -8.47 -41.32 -16.19
CA GLN A 157 -9.70 -41.88 -16.73
C GLN A 157 -9.45 -43.08 -17.67
N ARG A 158 -8.41 -43.01 -18.51
CA ARG A 158 -8.02 -44.14 -19.38
C ARG A 158 -7.54 -45.35 -18.56
N ALA A 159 -6.86 -45.13 -17.45
CA ALA A 159 -6.42 -46.21 -16.56
C ALA A 159 -7.60 -46.89 -15.85
N LEU A 160 -8.64 -46.13 -15.48
CA LEU A 160 -9.85 -46.68 -14.84
C LEU A 160 -10.75 -47.47 -15.80
N ARG A 161 -10.64 -47.22 -17.11
CA ARG A 161 -11.40 -47.93 -18.16
C ARG A 161 -10.74 -49.23 -18.64
N ARG A 162 -9.58 -49.59 -18.08
CA ARG A 162 -8.84 -50.82 -18.35
C ARG A 162 -8.93 -51.73 -17.15
#